data_AF-A0A6G2S0D3-F1
#
_entry.id   AF-A0A6G2S0D3-F1
#
_cell.length_a   1.000
_cell.length_b   1.000
_cell.length_c   1.000
_cell.angle_alpha   90.00
_cell.angle_beta   90.00
_cell.angle_gamma   90.00
#
_symmetry.space_group_name_H-M   'P 1'
#
loop_
_entity.id
_entity.type
_entity.pdbx_description
1 polymer ?
#
loop_
_entity_poly.entity_id
_entity_poly.type
_entity_poly.pdbx_seq_one_letter_code
_entity_poly.pdbx_strand_id
1 'polypeptide(L)'
;MASFSLDDIRNAAEAKYGSTDIEIGGDTVRLLNPLRLAKDARTKLSALQDHLGTDGADQEELLSEAIRLVAEHPKAAEKLLDAVNGDLAVLAEIFDRYGKGTQAGEASASAV
;
A
#
# COMPACT_ATOMS: atom_id res chain seq x y z
N MET A 1 26.31 3.53 24.65
CA MET A 1 25.98 2.95 23.33
C MET A 1 24.61 2.31 23.47
N ALA A 2 23.62 2.75 22.70
CA ALA A 2 22.33 2.07 22.68
C ALA A 2 22.50 0.73 21.94
N SER A 3 22.30 -0.39 22.62
CA SER A 3 22.17 -1.71 21.99
C SER A 3 20.70 -1.95 21.73
N PHE A 4 20.31 -2.13 20.47
CA PHE A 4 18.96 -2.53 20.09
C PHE A 4 18.95 -4.01 19.76
N SER A 5 17.92 -4.73 20.19
CA SER A 5 17.74 -6.12 19.75
C SER A 5 17.16 -6.16 18.33
N LEU A 6 17.35 -7.29 17.64
CA LEU A 6 16.70 -7.52 16.34
C LEU A 6 15.17 -7.46 16.45
N ASP A 7 14.62 -7.87 17.59
CA ASP A 7 13.18 -7.79 17.88
C ASP A 7 12.70 -6.34 18.04
N ASP A 8 13.48 -5.48 18.70
CA ASP A 8 13.17 -4.04 18.80
C ASP A 8 13.13 -3.38 17.41
N ILE A 9 14.08 -3.73 16.54
CA ILE A 9 14.15 -3.22 15.16
C ILE A 9 12.96 -3.72 14.34
N ARG A 10 12.58 -4.99 14.49
CA ARG A 10 11.40 -5.56 13.82
C ARG A 10 10.11 -4.88 14.26
N ASN A 11 9.93 -4.65 15.55
CA ASN A 11 8.76 -3.95 16.08
C ASN A 11 8.69 -2.50 15.59
N ALA A 12 9.83 -1.80 15.57
CA ALA A 12 9.90 -0.45 15.01
C ALA A 12 9.59 -0.42 13.51
N ALA A 13 10.02 -1.43 12.76
CA ALA A 13 9.71 -1.57 11.34
C ALA A 13 8.24 -1.89 11.10
N GLU A 14 7.60 -2.74 11.92
CA GLU A 14 6.14 -2.96 11.85
C GLU A 14 5.35 -1.71 12.18
N ALA A 15 5.75 -0.96 13.19
CA ALA A 15 5.07 0.28 13.58
C ALA A 15 5.16 1.37 12.49
N LYS A 16 6.26 1.42 11.73
CA LYS A 16 6.51 2.43 10.70
C LYS A 16 6.10 2.01 9.29
N TYR A 17 6.24 0.72 8.98
CA TYR A 17 6.07 0.16 7.65
C TYR A 17 5.08 -1.00 7.64
N GLY A 18 4.14 -0.99 8.59
CA GLY A 18 3.05 -1.94 8.67
C GLY A 18 2.11 -1.88 7.47
N SER A 19 1.12 -2.77 7.47
CA SER A 19 0.06 -2.74 6.47
C SER A 19 -0.95 -1.63 6.76
N THR A 20 -1.60 -1.14 5.71
CA THR A 20 -2.84 -0.38 5.84
C THR A 20 -4.00 -1.35 5.84
N ASP A 21 -4.70 -1.40 6.97
CA ASP A 21 -5.81 -2.33 7.18
C ASP A 21 -7.14 -1.63 6.83
N ILE A 22 -7.91 -2.24 5.93
CA ILE A 22 -9.20 -1.74 5.44
C ILE A 22 -10.29 -2.73 5.83
N GLU A 23 -11.24 -2.31 6.65
CA GLU A 23 -12.35 -3.15 7.10
C GLU A 23 -13.51 -3.13 6.10
N ILE A 24 -13.99 -4.31 5.72
CA ILE A 24 -15.09 -4.50 4.76
C ILE A 24 -16.00 -5.61 5.28
N GLY A 25 -17.20 -5.26 5.74
CA GLY A 25 -18.24 -6.24 6.08
C GLY A 25 -17.84 -7.30 7.14
N GLY A 26 -16.87 -6.99 8.01
CA GLY A 26 -16.34 -7.91 9.02
C GLY A 26 -15.07 -8.67 8.61
N ASP A 27 -14.59 -8.51 7.38
CA ASP A 27 -13.26 -8.91 6.93
C ASP A 27 -12.29 -7.72 6.96
N THR A 28 -10.99 -7.99 7.08
CA THR A 28 -9.93 -6.98 6.99
C THR A 28 -9.04 -7.26 5.79
N VAL A 29 -8.93 -6.31 4.88
CA VAL A 29 -8.00 -6.35 3.75
C VAL A 29 -6.75 -5.55 4.14
N ARG A 30 -5.60 -6.21 4.08
CA ARG A 30 -4.31 -5.60 4.41
C ARG A 30 -3.55 -5.22 3.14
N LEU A 31 -3.24 -3.94 3.00
CA LEU A 31 -2.36 -3.42 1.95
C LEU A 31 -0.95 -3.29 2.51
N LEU A 32 -0.03 -4.12 2.04
CA LEU A 32 1.36 -4.16 2.47
C LEU A 32 2.11 -2.91 2.02
N ASN A 33 2.93 -2.33 2.90
CA ASN A 33 3.84 -1.24 2.55
C ASN A 33 4.78 -1.68 1.40
N PRO A 34 5.11 -0.81 0.43
CA PRO A 34 5.99 -1.15 -0.68
C PRO A 34 7.33 -1.77 -0.23
N LEU A 35 7.87 -1.36 0.92
CA LEU A 35 9.10 -1.92 1.48
C LEU A 35 8.99 -3.39 1.90
N ARG A 36 7.78 -3.88 2.20
CA ARG A 36 7.51 -5.29 2.54
C ARG A 36 7.11 -6.13 1.32
N LEU A 37 6.88 -5.51 0.16
CA LEU A 37 6.57 -6.21 -1.08
C LEU A 37 7.80 -6.89 -1.68
N ALA A 38 7.55 -7.98 -2.41
CA ALA A 38 8.57 -8.62 -3.23
C ALA A 38 9.18 -7.61 -4.23
N LYS A 39 10.45 -7.82 -4.61
CA LYS A 39 11.14 -6.94 -5.57
C LYS A 39 10.35 -6.76 -6.87
N ASP A 40 9.79 -7.83 -7.40
CA ASP A 40 9.01 -7.79 -8.64
C ASP A 40 7.72 -6.97 -8.49
N ALA A 41 7.03 -7.09 -7.34
CA ALA A 41 5.83 -6.31 -7.05
C ALA A 41 6.14 -4.82 -6.91
N ARG A 42 7.27 -4.46 -6.26
CA ARG A 42 7.75 -3.07 -6.19
C ARG A 42 8.02 -2.49 -7.58
N THR A 43 8.73 -3.23 -8.43
CA THR A 43 9.02 -2.78 -9.80
C THR A 43 7.73 -2.52 -10.60
N LYS A 44 6.74 -3.42 -10.48
CA LYS A 44 5.44 -3.25 -11.13
C LYS A 44 4.67 -2.04 -10.58
N LEU A 45 4.69 -1.85 -9.26
CA LEU A 45 4.04 -0.70 -8.63
C LEU A 45 4.66 0.63 -9.07
N SER A 46 5.98 0.69 -9.24
CA SER A 46 6.65 1.87 -9.81
C SER A 46 6.23 2.13 -11.25
N ALA A 47 6.19 1.10 -12.10
CA ALA A 47 5.74 1.24 -13.48
C ALA A 47 4.29 1.73 -13.57
N LEU A 48 3.38 1.22 -12.74
CA LEU A 48 1.98 1.68 -12.70
C LEU A 48 1.88 3.16 -12.30
N GLN A 49 2.71 3.64 -11.37
CA GLN A 49 2.74 5.05 -10.99
C GLN A 49 3.23 5.94 -12.13
N ASP A 50 4.22 5.50 -12.90
CA ASP A 50 4.67 6.22 -14.10
C ASP A 50 3.53 6.32 -15.13
N HIS A 51 2.71 5.28 -15.26
CA HIS A 51 1.55 5.27 -16.16
C HIS A 51 0.37 6.13 -15.66
N LEU A 52 0.14 6.21 -14.34
CA LEU A 52 -0.92 7.04 -13.73
C LEU A 52 -0.80 8.53 -14.09
N GLY A 53 0.41 9.02 -14.38
CA GLY A 53 0.67 10.40 -14.81
C GLY A 53 0.47 10.66 -16.32
N THR A 54 0.06 9.66 -17.09
CA THR A 54 -0.08 9.76 -18.56
C THR A 54 -1.49 10.23 -18.93
N ASP A 55 -1.58 11.17 -19.87
CA ASP A 55 -2.86 11.70 -20.36
C ASP A 55 -3.64 10.59 -21.11
N GLY A 56 -4.90 10.35 -20.71
CA GLY A 56 -5.76 9.30 -21.27
C GLY A 56 -5.57 7.89 -20.70
N ALA A 57 -4.75 7.73 -19.65
CA ALA A 57 -4.63 6.46 -18.95
C ALA A 57 -5.91 6.11 -18.17
N ASP A 58 -6.27 4.83 -18.15
CA ASP A 58 -7.39 4.32 -17.36
C ASP A 58 -6.98 4.28 -15.87
N GLN A 59 -7.25 5.37 -15.17
CA GLN A 59 -6.88 5.51 -13.76
C GLN A 59 -7.57 4.47 -12.88
N GLU A 60 -8.80 4.07 -13.23
CA GLU A 60 -9.55 3.06 -12.49
C GLU A 60 -8.84 1.71 -12.58
N GLU A 61 -8.45 1.29 -13.79
CA GLU A 61 -7.73 0.04 -14.02
C GLU A 61 -6.35 0.06 -13.35
N LEU A 62 -5.60 1.17 -13.49
CA LEU A 62 -4.26 1.31 -12.90
C LEU A 62 -4.27 1.27 -11.37
N LEU A 63 -5.22 1.97 -10.73
CA LEU A 63 -5.38 1.91 -9.28
C LEU A 63 -5.83 0.51 -8.83
N SER A 64 -6.75 -0.10 -9.58
CA SER A 64 -7.21 -1.47 -9.28
C SER A 64 -6.07 -2.48 -9.36
N GLU A 65 -5.21 -2.38 -10.37
CA GLU A 65 -4.04 -3.24 -10.52
C GLU A 65 -3.00 -2.99 -9.41
N ALA A 66 -2.80 -1.74 -9.04
CA ALA A 66 -1.93 -1.40 -7.94
C ALA A 66 -2.46 -2.00 -6.60
N ILE A 67 -3.77 -1.98 -6.33
CA ILE A 67 -4.37 -2.66 -5.15
C ILE A 67 -4.08 -4.16 -5.18
N ARG A 68 -4.22 -4.81 -6.35
CA ARG A 68 -3.89 -6.24 -6.51
C ARG A 68 -2.43 -6.54 -6.20
N LEU A 69 -1.52 -5.62 -6.49
CA LEU A 69 -0.09 -5.77 -6.19
C LEU A 69 0.25 -5.53 -4.73
N VAL A 70 -0.40 -4.55 -4.08
CA VAL A 70 -0.07 -4.18 -2.70
C VAL A 70 -0.83 -5.00 -1.65
N ALA A 71 -1.92 -5.68 -2.01
CA ALA A 71 -2.66 -6.52 -1.07
C ALA A 71 -1.85 -7.74 -0.61
N GLU A 72 -2.08 -8.16 0.65
CA GLU A 72 -1.49 -9.38 1.22
C GLU A 72 -1.82 -10.63 0.41
N HIS A 73 -3.04 -10.70 -0.14
CA HIS A 73 -3.53 -11.83 -0.92
C HIS A 73 -4.37 -11.39 -2.11
N PRO A 74 -4.27 -12.09 -3.27
CA PRO A 74 -5.08 -11.78 -4.45
C PRO A 74 -6.58 -11.77 -4.14
N LYS A 75 -7.07 -12.72 -3.34
CA LYS A 75 -8.48 -12.79 -2.93
C LYS A 75 -8.91 -11.58 -2.07
N ALA A 76 -8.01 -11.03 -1.28
CA ALA A 76 -8.30 -9.86 -0.45
C ALA A 76 -8.38 -8.60 -1.32
N ALA A 77 -7.52 -8.49 -2.33
CA ALA A 77 -7.63 -7.43 -3.35
C ALA A 77 -8.96 -7.51 -4.09
N GLU A 78 -9.37 -8.69 -4.57
CA GLU A 78 -10.63 -8.82 -5.30
C GLU A 78 -11.83 -8.46 -4.43
N LYS A 79 -11.87 -8.89 -3.16
CA LYS A 79 -12.91 -8.44 -2.20
C LYS A 79 -12.98 -6.92 -2.06
N LEU A 80 -11.83 -6.26 -1.95
CA LEU A 80 -11.77 -4.80 -1.86
C LEU A 80 -12.27 -4.16 -3.15
N LEU A 81 -11.84 -4.63 -4.31
CA LEU A 81 -12.24 -4.09 -5.60
C LEU A 81 -13.73 -4.31 -5.90
N ASP A 82 -14.28 -5.48 -5.55
CA ASP A 82 -15.72 -5.77 -5.63
C ASP A 82 -16.53 -4.81 -4.74
N ALA A 83 -16.04 -4.54 -3.52
CA ALA A 83 -16.70 -3.61 -2.60
C ALA A 83 -16.62 -2.14 -3.09
N VAL A 84 -15.54 -1.77 -3.76
CA VAL A 84 -15.34 -0.44 -4.35
C VAL A 84 -16.17 -0.27 -5.63
N ASN A 85 -16.43 -1.36 -6.36
CA ASN A 85 -17.31 -1.39 -7.55
C ASN A 85 -16.95 -0.33 -8.60
N GLY A 86 -15.65 -0.13 -8.86
CA GLY A 86 -15.15 0.83 -9.85
C GLY A 86 -15.25 2.31 -9.44
N ASP A 87 -15.58 2.61 -8.18
CA ASP A 87 -15.60 4.01 -7.72
C ASP A 87 -14.17 4.58 -7.65
N LEU A 88 -13.81 5.35 -8.67
CA LEU A 88 -12.51 6.00 -8.79
C LEU A 88 -12.18 6.91 -7.60
N ALA A 89 -13.17 7.58 -7.02
CA ALA A 89 -12.94 8.46 -5.87
C ALA A 89 -12.55 7.64 -4.64
N VAL A 90 -13.19 6.49 -4.44
CA VAL A 90 -12.85 5.55 -3.36
C VAL A 90 -11.49 4.91 -3.61
N LEU A 91 -11.18 4.49 -4.85
CA LEU A 91 -9.85 3.97 -5.21
C LEU A 91 -8.75 5.00 -4.90
N ALA A 92 -8.96 6.26 -5.30
CA ALA A 92 -8.02 7.34 -5.05
C ALA A 92 -7.83 7.61 -3.54
N GLU A 93 -8.91 7.63 -2.76
CA GLU A 93 -8.83 7.80 -1.30
C GLU A 93 -8.10 6.61 -0.63
N ILE A 94 -8.32 5.37 -1.09
CA ILE A 94 -7.59 4.19 -0.61
C ILE A 94 -6.08 4.37 -0.85
N PHE A 95 -5.69 4.81 -2.05
CA PHE A 95 -4.29 5.07 -2.37
C PHE A 95 -3.69 6.26 -1.61
N ASP A 96 -4.46 7.32 -1.37
CA ASP A 96 -4.03 8.44 -0.55
C ASP A 96 -3.77 8.00 0.90
N ARG A 97 -4.67 7.20 1.48
CA ARG A 97 -4.49 6.62 2.82
C ARG A 97 -3.29 5.69 2.89
N TYR A 98 -3.14 4.83 1.88
CA TYR A 98 -2.00 3.95 1.74
C TYR A 98 -0.69 4.74 1.64
N GLY A 99 -0.64 5.75 0.76
CA GLY A 99 0.52 6.62 0.55
C GLY A 99 0.91 7.43 1.79
N LYS A 100 -0.08 7.92 2.57
CA LYS A 100 0.17 8.57 3.85
C LYS A 100 0.76 7.60 4.88
N GLY A 101 0.28 6.36 4.91
CA GLY A 101 0.83 5.29 5.73
C GLY A 101 2.28 4.94 5.35
N THR A 102 2.61 4.98 4.06
CA THR A 102 3.98 4.73 3.59
C THR A 102 4.91 5.91 3.85
N GLN A 103 4.46 7.15 3.63
CA GLN A 103 5.24 8.36 3.85
C GLN A 103 5.47 8.68 5.33
N ALA A 104 4.56 8.31 6.24
CA ALA A 104 4.76 8.50 7.68
C ALA A 104 5.99 7.75 8.21
N GLY A 105 6.30 6.59 7.62
CA GLY A 105 7.54 5.84 7.89
C GLY A 105 8.80 6.56 7.39
N GLU A 106 8.72 7.25 6.25
CA GLU A 106 9.81 8.01 5.63
C GLU A 106 10.03 9.40 6.27
N ALA A 107 8.97 10.08 6.65
CA ALA A 107 9.02 11.39 7.32
C ALA A 107 9.70 11.30 8.70
N SER A 108 9.55 10.17 9.39
CA SER A 108 10.26 9.89 10.64
C SER A 108 11.77 9.65 10.47
N ALA A 109 12.28 9.58 9.23
CA ALA A 109 13.71 9.41 8.93
C ALA A 109 14.44 10.74 8.65
N SER A 110 13.73 11.87 8.50
CA SER A 110 14.34 13.19 8.23
C SER A 110 14.38 14.13 9.43
N ALA A 111 14.06 13.67 10.64
CA ALA A 111 14.28 14.42 11.87
C ALA A 111 15.58 13.95 12.56
N VAL A 112 16.72 14.38 12.02
CA VAL A 112 18.02 14.43 12.70
C VAL A 112 18.66 15.77 12.43
#